data_AF-A0A7J2RGH4-F1
#
_entry.id   AF-A0A7J2RGH4-F1
#
_cell.length_a   1.000
_cell.length_b   1.000
_cell.length_c   1.000
_cell.angle_alpha   90.00
_cell.angle_beta   90.00
_cell.angle_gamma   90.00
#
_symmetry.space_group_name_H-M   'P 1'
#
loop_
_entity.id
_entity.type
_entity.pdbx_description
1 polymer ?
#
loop_
_entity_poly.entity_id
_entity_poly.type
_entity_poly.pdbx_seq_one_letter_code
_entity_poly.pdbx_strand_id
1 'polypeptide(L)' 'MDYYLLFLWGGVDIGLYGPYQDIESRDNKAREFWKKHGDECGYFQISATKGSKINVSSYSGSFFEENDNAD' A
#
# COMPACT_ATOMS: atom_id res chain seq x y z
N MET A 1 -9.66 4.71 -15.38
CA MET A 1 -9.25 4.61 -13.97
C MET A 1 -8.09 3.64 -13.97
N ASP A 2 -6.98 4.07 -13.40
CA ASP A 2 -5.73 3.34 -13.39
C ASP A 2 -5.57 2.68 -12.02
N TYR A 3 -5.16 1.42 -12.02
CA TYR A 3 -4.99 0.63 -10.80
C TYR A 3 -3.50 0.50 -10.50
N TYR A 4 -3.11 0.77 -9.26
CA TYR A 4 -1.74 0.66 -8.80
C TYR A 4 -1.68 -0.19 -7.55
N LEU A 5 -0.53 -0.83 -7.35
CA LEU A 5 -0.17 -1.53 -6.14
C LEU A 5 0.98 -0.78 -5.47
N LEU A 6 0.74 -0.30 -4.26
CA LEU A 6 1.80 0.20 -3.40
C LEU A 6 2.32 -0.93 -2.54
N PHE A 7 3.64 -1.09 -2.55
CA PHE A 7 4.38 -2.10 -1.82
C PHE A 7 5.30 -1.38 -0.83
N LEU A 8 5.21 -1.76 0.45
CA LEU A 8 6.09 -1.28 1.52
C LEU A 8 6.88 -2.47 2.07
N TRP A 9 8.20 -2.40 2.09
CA TRP A 9 9.05 -3.43 2.69
C TRP A 9 9.85 -2.86 3.86
N GLY A 10 9.76 -3.50 5.02
CA GLY A 10 10.54 -3.15 6.21
C GLY A 10 10.36 -1.70 6.71
N GLY A 11 9.26 -1.03 6.30
CA GLY A 11 8.99 0.38 6.66
C GLY A 11 9.88 1.43 5.98
N VAL A 12 10.83 1.03 5.14
CA VAL A 12 11.83 1.93 4.54
C VAL A 12 11.85 1.90 3.02
N ASP A 13 11.42 0.80 2.39
CA ASP A 13 11.41 0.67 0.94
C ASP A 13 9.98 0.77 0.41
N ILE A 14 9.75 1.69 -0.54
CA ILE A 14 8.43 2.00 -1.10
C ILE A 14 8.47 1.81 -2.61
N GLY A 15 7.69 0.85 -3.12
CA GLY A 15 7.51 0.60 -4.55
C GLY A 15 6.09 0.89 -5.01
N LEU A 16 5.92 1.65 -6.09
CA LEU A 16 4.64 1.82 -6.77
C LEU A 16 4.64 1.06 -8.10
N TYR A 17 3.73 0.10 -8.25
CA TYR A 17 3.63 -0.76 -9.43
C TYR A 17 2.32 -0.51 -10.18
N GLY A 18 2.40 -0.49 -11.51
CA GLY A 18 1.28 -0.20 -12.41
C GLY A 18 1.64 0.89 -13.43
N PRO A 19 0.63 1.46 -14.14
CA PRO A 19 -0.80 1.15 -14.00
C PRO A 19 -1.16 -0.24 -14.53
N TYR A 20 -2.01 -0.95 -13.81
CA TYR A 20 -2.67 -2.17 -14.27
C TYR A 20 -3.95 -1.82 -15.03
N GLN A 21 -4.30 -2.63 -16.03
CA GLN A 21 -5.51 -2.43 -16.83
C GLN A 21 -6.79 -2.65 -16.02
N ASP A 22 -6.73 -3.53 -15.02
CA ASP A 22 -7.87 -3.97 -14.22
C ASP A 22 -7.46 -4.35 -12.79
N ILE A 23 -8.46 -4.50 -11.92
CA ILE A 23 -8.29 -4.84 -10.49
C ILE A 23 -7.67 -6.23 -10.33
N GLU A 24 -8.07 -7.20 -11.16
CA GLU A 24 -7.60 -8.58 -11.05
C GLU A 24 -6.10 -8.67 -11.34
N SER A 25 -5.60 -7.96 -12.35
CA SER A 25 -4.18 -7.84 -12.68
C SER A 25 -3.36 -7.26 -11.51
N ARG A 26 -3.87 -6.21 -10.85
CA ARG A 26 -3.23 -5.63 -9.65
C ARG A 26 -3.20 -6.65 -8.50
N ASP A 27 -4.31 -7.33 -8.24
CA ASP A 27 -4.46 -8.26 -7.12
C ASP A 27 -3.63 -9.54 -7.34
N ASN A 28 -3.49 -9.98 -8.58
CA ASN A 28 -2.58 -11.06 -8.95
C ASN A 28 -1.13 -10.66 -8.64
N LYS A 29 -0.72 -9.43 -8.97
CA LYS A 29 0.61 -8.93 -8.59
C LYS A 29 0.80 -8.87 -7.07
N ALA A 30 -0.21 -8.40 -6.33
CA ALA A 30 -0.16 -8.35 -4.87
C ALA A 30 0.06 -9.75 -4.28
N ARG A 31 -0.64 -10.77 -4.81
CA ARG A 31 -0.47 -12.18 -4.42
C ARG A 31 0.92 -12.72 -4.79
N GLU A 32 1.47 -12.34 -5.94
CA GLU A 32 2.84 -12.73 -6.32
C GLU A 32 3.87 -12.15 -5.34
N PHE A 33 3.76 -10.87 -4.98
CA PHE A 33 4.67 -10.27 -4.01
C PHE A 33 4.49 -10.84 -2.61
N TRP A 34 3.25 -11.08 -2.18
CA TRP A 34 2.98 -11.76 -0.91
C TRP A 34 3.62 -13.14 -0.84
N LYS A 35 3.54 -13.95 -1.91
CA LYS A 35 4.23 -15.24 -1.98
C LYS A 35 5.76 -15.12 -1.91
N LYS A 36 6.32 -14.02 -2.40
CA LYS A 36 7.77 -13.82 -2.48
C LYS A 36 8.36 -13.22 -1.19
N HIS A 37 7.65 -12.29 -0.56
CA HIS A 37 8.16 -11.47 0.53
C HIS A 37 7.45 -11.71 1.88
N GLY A 38 6.28 -12.37 1.87
CA GLY A 38 5.54 -12.68 3.09
C GLY A 38 4.86 -11.47 3.73
N ASP A 39 4.61 -11.61 5.03
CA ASP A 39 3.92 -10.68 5.92
C ASP A 39 4.79 -9.51 6.42
N GLU A 40 6.10 -9.53 6.16
CA GLU A 40 7.01 -8.42 6.46
C GLU A 40 6.81 -7.19 5.54
N CYS A 41 5.86 -7.28 4.61
CA CYS A 41 5.51 -6.24 3.65
C CYS A 41 4.07 -5.77 3.80
N GLY A 42 3.86 -4.48 3.59
CA GLY A 42 2.54 -3.88 3.40
C GLY A 42 2.15 -3.82 1.92
N TYR A 43 0.92 -4.19 1.62
CA TYR A 43 0.35 -4.17 0.26
C TYR A 43 -0.90 -3.30 0.25
N PHE A 44 -0.88 -2.20 -0.49
CA PHE A 44 -1.99 -1.25 -0.53
C PHE A 44 -2.50 -1.07 -1.95
N GLN A 45 -3.81 -1.20 -2.09
CA GLN A 45 -4.50 -0.89 -3.32
C GLN A 45 -4.60 0.62 -3.51
N ILE A 46 -4.28 1.08 -4.71
CA ILE A 46 -4.44 2.47 -5.11
C ILE A 46 -5.23 2.51 -6.41
N SER A 47 -6.28 3.32 -6.45
CA SER A 47 -7.08 3.57 -7.65
C SER A 47 -7.08 5.06 -7.93
N ALA A 48 -6.68 5.44 -9.14
CA ALA A 48 -6.54 6.84 -9.50
C ALA A 48 -7.03 7.13 -10.90
N THR A 49 -7.43 8.37 -11.15
CA THR A 49 -7.71 8.84 -12.50
C THR A 49 -6.47 9.54 -13.04
N LYS A 50 -6.18 9.36 -14.32
CA LYS A 50 -5.05 10.02 -14.98
C LYS A 50 -5.11 11.54 -14.75
N GLY A 51 -4.03 12.11 -14.22
CA GLY A 51 -3.94 13.53 -13.87
C GLY A 51 -4.43 13.88 -12.45
N SER A 52 -4.96 12.92 -11.69
CA SER A 52 -5.30 13.11 -10.28
C SER A 52 -4.06 12.97 -9.39
N LYS A 53 -3.90 13.87 -8.42
CA LYS A 53 -2.95 13.64 -7.32
C LYS A 53 -3.46 12.50 -6.44
N ILE A 54 -2.61 11.50 -6.21
CA ILE A 54 -2.85 10.43 -5.24
C ILE A 54 -2.12 10.84 -3.97
N ASN A 55 -2.86 10.97 -2.87
CA ASN A 55 -2.26 11.27 -1.57
C ASN A 55 -2.24 9.98 -0.75
N VAL A 56 -1.04 9.46 -0.50
CA VAL A 56 -0.82 8.34 0.43
C VAL A 56 -0.14 8.95 1.64
N SER A 57 -0.90 9.15 2.71
CA SER A 57 -0.37 9.69 3.98
C SER A 57 0.13 8.56 4.89
N SER A 58 1.17 8.82 5.66
CA SER A 58 1.63 7.95 6.74
C SER A 58 1.11 8.45 8.09
N TYR A 59 0.81 7.52 8.99
CA TYR A 59 0.58 7.85 10.40
C TYR A 59 1.94 8.03 11.10
N SER A 60 2.08 9.10 11.88
CA SER A 60 3.21 9.22 12.81
C SER A 60 3.02 8.25 13.98
N GLY A 61 4.11 7.71 14.55
CA GLY A 61 4.06 6.76 15.67
C GLY A 61 3.18 7.21 16.84
N SER A 62 3.10 8.52 17.08
CA SER A 62 2.27 9.13 18.12
C SER A 62 0.75 9.03 17.91
N PHE A 63 0.29 8.61 16.72
CA PHE A 63 -1.12 8.30 16.48
C PHE A 63 -1.58 7.08 17.29
N PHE A 64 -0.68 6.15 17.61
CA PHE A 64 -1.00 4.93 18.35
C PHE A 64 -0.81 5.08 19.87
N GLU A 65 -0.25 6.20 20.34
CA GLU A 65 0.06 6.43 21.75
C GLU A 65 -1.17 6.94 22.56
N GLU A 66 -2.28 7.29 21.91
CA GLU A 66 -3.48 7.84 22.58
C GLU A 66 -4.35 6.79 23.32
N ASN A 67 -4.03 5.49 23.26
CA ASN A 67 -4.87 4.43 23.85
C ASN A 67 -4.26 3.71 25.08
N ASP A 68 -3.11 4.15 25.60
CA ASP A 68 -2.43 3.49 26.74
C ASP A 68 -2.75 4.13 28.11
N ASN A 69 -3.69 5.09 28.18
CA ASN A 69 -4.09 5.74 29.44
C ASN A 69 -5.60 5.76 29.65
N ALA A 70 -6.26 4.61 29.54
CA ALA A 70 -7.59 4.41 30.14
C ALA A 70 -7.41 3.62 31.45
N ASP A 71 -7.36 4.38 32.55
CA ASP A 71 -7.46 3.94 33.96
C ASP A 71 -8.78 3.19 34.22
#